data_AF-A0A1V5FRX6-F1
#
_entry.id   AF-A0A1V5FRX6-F1
#
_cell.length_a   1.000
_cell.length_b   1.000
_cell.length_c   1.000
_cell.angle_alpha   90.00
_cell.angle_beta   90.00
_cell.angle_gamma   90.00
#
_symmetry.space_group_name_H-M   'P 1'
#
loop_
_entity.id
_entity.type
_entity.pdbx_description
1 polymer ?
#
loop_
_entity_poly.entity_id
_entity_poly.type
_entity_poly.pdbx_seq_one_letter_code
_entity_poly.pdbx_strand_id
1 'polypeptide(L)'
;MPATMNRNLLFATLTAGLALAGVIAAQTAAPRLERPLPKTIIRGNLHVDGERTWNAQHVVIHGDLILEEGGRLEVNDSVVELVGEAAGDRVIRWRGGALLTIDSTLGGTPGTDDAPSAPADLLLLDGDWGTTRTTLQHIGELRVGGAPPGGHLWGTGLTARDQVGPVLLSGAGRIDLVDSDVRIEPAP
;
A
#
# COMPACT_ATOMS: atom_id res chain seq x y z
N MET A 1 25.09 -68.93 -7.07
CA MET A 1 26.48 -68.54 -6.72
C MET A 1 27.35 -68.72 -7.95
N PRO A 2 28.46 -67.96 -8.05
CA PRO A 2 28.56 -66.62 -8.65
C PRO A 2 28.65 -66.70 -10.21
N ALA A 3 28.70 -65.64 -11.00
CA ALA A 3 29.86 -64.76 -11.15
C ALA A 3 29.47 -63.33 -11.58
N THR A 4 30.08 -62.36 -10.92
CA THR A 4 29.97 -60.93 -11.18
C THR A 4 31.04 -60.49 -12.18
N MET A 5 30.86 -59.30 -12.77
CA MET A 5 31.89 -58.44 -13.37
C MET A 5 32.52 -58.84 -14.72
N ASN A 6 32.37 -57.93 -15.69
CA ASN A 6 33.54 -57.12 -16.03
C ASN A 6 33.13 -55.65 -16.34
N ARG A 7 34.02 -54.69 -16.03
CA ARG A 7 33.84 -53.24 -16.26
C ARG A 7 34.87 -52.76 -17.27
N ASN A 8 34.47 -51.88 -18.19
CA ASN A 8 35.25 -50.79 -18.80
C ASN A 8 34.21 -49.92 -19.57
N LEU A 9 33.99 -48.62 -19.33
CA LEU A 9 34.89 -47.45 -19.32
C LEU A 9 35.66 -47.34 -20.66
N LEU A 10 35.62 -46.24 -21.43
CA LEU A 10 35.41 -44.82 -21.10
C LEU A 10 34.65 -44.04 -22.22
N PHE A 11 33.94 -42.97 -21.82
CA PHE A 11 33.89 -41.57 -22.37
C PHE A 11 34.06 -41.32 -23.89
N ALA A 12 33.40 -40.35 -24.56
CA ALA A 12 32.34 -39.36 -24.25
C ALA A 12 31.81 -38.81 -25.62
N THR A 13 31.01 -37.75 -25.83
CA THR A 13 30.55 -36.57 -25.05
C THR A 13 29.39 -35.90 -25.80
N LEU A 14 28.44 -35.20 -25.10
CA LEU A 14 27.64 -34.01 -25.55
C LEU A 14 26.83 -34.09 -26.89
N THR A 15 25.71 -33.41 -27.19
CA THR A 15 24.61 -32.67 -26.52
C THR A 15 23.47 -32.60 -27.58
N ALA A 16 22.19 -32.35 -27.32
CA ALA A 16 21.42 -31.94 -26.14
C ALA A 16 20.11 -32.79 -26.10
N GLY A 17 19.08 -32.60 -25.27
CA GLY A 17 18.71 -31.52 -24.34
C GLY A 17 17.50 -30.71 -24.81
N LEU A 18 16.39 -31.38 -25.13
CA LEU A 18 15.11 -30.73 -25.42
C LEU A 18 14.52 -30.17 -24.12
N ALA A 19 14.63 -28.86 -23.89
CA ALA A 19 14.00 -28.20 -22.77
C ALA A 19 12.49 -28.08 -23.02
N LEU A 20 11.68 -28.89 -22.32
CA LEU A 20 10.26 -28.60 -22.15
C LEU A 20 10.12 -27.34 -21.28
N ALA A 21 10.00 -26.19 -21.94
CA ALA A 21 9.57 -24.95 -21.31
C ALA A 21 8.11 -25.12 -20.88
N GLY A 22 7.91 -25.63 -19.66
CA GLY A 22 6.61 -25.65 -19.02
C GLY A 22 6.13 -24.22 -18.83
N VAL A 23 5.16 -23.80 -19.65
CA VAL A 23 4.49 -22.51 -19.51
C VAL A 23 3.76 -22.51 -18.17
N ILE A 24 4.37 -21.87 -17.17
CA ILE A 24 3.63 -21.40 -16.01
C ILE A 24 2.69 -20.33 -16.54
N ALA A 25 1.46 -20.73 -16.84
CA ALA A 25 0.39 -19.80 -17.10
C ALA A 25 0.18 -19.01 -15.81
N ALA A 26 0.78 -17.83 -15.73
CA ALA A 26 0.43 -16.83 -14.74
C ALA A 26 -1.07 -16.60 -14.90
N GLN A 27 -1.85 -17.16 -13.98
CA GLN A 27 -3.29 -16.98 -13.94
C GLN A 27 -3.50 -15.54 -13.48
N THR A 28 -3.50 -14.61 -14.44
CA THR A 28 -3.86 -13.22 -14.23
C THR A 28 -5.24 -13.20 -13.61
N ALA A 29 -5.29 -12.94 -12.30
CA ALA A 29 -6.53 -12.70 -11.61
C ALA A 29 -7.25 -11.58 -12.37
N ALA A 30 -8.44 -11.87 -12.89
CA ALA A 30 -9.23 -10.87 -13.60
C ALA A 30 -9.48 -9.69 -12.65
N PRO A 31 -9.49 -8.43 -13.14
CA PRO A 31 -9.78 -7.28 -12.30
C PRO A 31 -11.17 -7.43 -11.68
N ARG A 32 -11.22 -7.68 -10.37
CA ARG A 32 -12.48 -7.86 -9.62
C ARG A 32 -13.16 -6.51 -9.42
N LEU A 33 -13.92 -6.07 -10.41
CA LEU A 33 -14.82 -4.90 -10.31
C LEU A 33 -16.13 -5.16 -11.09
N GLU A 34 -16.92 -6.15 -10.68
CA GLU A 34 -18.28 -6.39 -11.23
C GLU A 34 -19.40 -5.72 -10.41
N ARG A 35 -19.07 -5.05 -9.29
CA ARG A 35 -20.04 -4.24 -8.54
C ARG A 35 -19.38 -2.98 -7.99
N PRO A 36 -19.96 -1.78 -8.17
CA PRO A 36 -19.49 -0.60 -7.46
C PRO A 36 -19.66 -0.80 -5.96
N LEU A 37 -18.63 -0.45 -5.19
CA LEU A 37 -18.66 -0.52 -3.73
C LEU A 37 -19.75 0.43 -3.17
N PRO A 38 -20.46 0.06 -2.10
CA PRO A 38 -21.29 0.98 -1.32
C PRO A 38 -20.52 2.26 -0.97
N LYS A 39 -21.10 3.42 -1.29
CA LYS A 39 -20.44 4.71 -1.09
C LYS A 39 -20.89 5.37 0.21
N THR A 40 -19.93 5.64 1.10
CA THR A 40 -20.13 6.35 2.38
C THR A 40 -19.51 7.74 2.27
N ILE A 41 -20.28 8.80 2.51
CA ILE A 41 -19.79 10.19 2.41
C ILE A 41 -19.73 10.81 3.81
N ILE A 42 -18.56 11.30 4.19
CA ILE A 42 -18.26 11.98 5.45
C ILE A 42 -17.93 13.44 5.13
N ARG A 43 -18.47 14.39 5.91
CA ARG A 43 -18.25 15.83 5.72
C ARG A 43 -17.55 16.43 6.93
N GLY A 44 -16.54 17.24 6.67
CA GLY A 44 -15.62 17.73 7.70
C GLY A 44 -14.60 16.68 8.10
N ASN A 45 -13.70 17.07 9.00
CA ASN A 45 -12.61 16.21 9.46
C ASN A 45 -13.15 15.02 10.26
N LEU A 46 -12.70 13.82 9.90
CA LEU A 46 -12.98 12.62 10.65
C LEU A 46 -11.87 12.37 11.67
N HIS A 47 -12.22 12.42 12.95
CA HIS A 47 -11.38 11.89 14.03
C HIS A 47 -11.72 10.41 14.29
N VAL A 48 -10.70 9.59 14.48
CA VAL A 48 -10.81 8.20 14.97
C VAL A 48 -10.09 8.15 16.31
N ASP A 49 -10.88 8.03 17.37
CA ASP A 49 -10.50 8.05 18.80
C ASP A 49 -10.85 6.73 19.52
N GLY A 50 -11.24 5.72 18.76
CA GLY A 50 -11.50 4.35 19.21
C GLY A 50 -11.44 3.36 18.04
N GLU A 51 -11.95 2.15 18.23
CA GLU A 51 -11.95 1.13 17.17
C GLU A 51 -13.01 1.40 16.09
N ARG A 52 -12.60 1.31 14.82
CA ARG A 52 -13.47 1.39 13.64
C ARG A 52 -12.97 0.47 12.54
N THR A 53 -13.90 -0.22 11.89
CA THR A 53 -13.60 -1.05 10.72
C THR A 53 -14.42 -0.62 9.51
N TRP A 54 -13.78 -0.53 8.36
CA TRP A 54 -14.39 -0.31 7.05
C TRP A 54 -14.13 -1.55 6.18
N ASN A 55 -15.20 -2.18 5.69
CA ASN A 55 -15.13 -3.39 4.88
C ASN A 55 -15.93 -3.19 3.59
N ALA A 56 -15.35 -3.57 2.45
CA ALA A 56 -16.03 -3.61 1.14
C ALA A 56 -16.80 -2.33 0.79
N GLN A 57 -16.21 -1.14 0.97
CA GLN A 57 -16.87 0.15 0.72
C GLN A 57 -15.96 1.23 0.11
N HIS A 58 -16.56 2.24 -0.53
CA HIS A 58 -15.89 3.47 -0.95
C HIS A 58 -16.23 4.58 0.06
N VAL A 59 -15.29 4.91 0.94
CA VAL A 59 -15.42 6.02 1.89
C VAL A 59 -14.84 7.28 1.27
N VAL A 60 -15.65 8.33 1.23
CA VAL A 60 -15.27 9.65 0.71
C VAL A 60 -15.33 10.66 1.83
N ILE A 61 -14.20 11.28 2.15
CA ILE A 61 -14.04 12.21 3.26
C ILE A 61 -13.81 13.60 2.69
N HIS A 62 -14.77 14.51 2.88
CA HIS A 62 -14.59 15.93 2.55
C HIS A 62 -13.91 16.65 3.73
N GLY A 63 -12.61 16.41 3.91
CA GLY A 63 -11.79 16.90 5.03
C GLY A 63 -10.62 15.97 5.35
N ASP A 64 -9.95 16.22 6.48
CA ASP A 64 -8.87 15.37 7.00
C ASP A 64 -9.39 14.03 7.58
N LEU A 65 -8.53 13.01 7.57
CA LEU A 65 -8.67 11.81 8.39
C LEU A 65 -7.60 11.85 9.48
N ILE A 66 -8.01 11.91 10.74
CA ILE A 66 -7.12 12.08 11.89
C ILE A 66 -7.24 10.85 12.80
N LEU A 67 -6.15 10.13 12.97
CA LEU A 67 -6.06 8.95 13.83
C LEU A 67 -5.45 9.38 15.16
N GLU A 68 -6.31 9.67 16.13
CA GLU A 68 -5.93 10.15 17.47
C GLU A 68 -5.38 9.00 18.34
N GLU A 69 -4.72 9.35 19.44
CA GLU A 69 -4.14 8.39 20.39
C GLU A 69 -5.18 7.37 20.88
N GLY A 70 -4.84 6.08 20.79
CA GLY A 70 -5.74 4.97 21.12
C GLY A 70 -6.81 4.67 20.05
N GLY A 71 -6.96 5.51 19.03
CA GLY A 71 -7.81 5.27 17.88
C GLY A 71 -7.22 4.20 16.94
N ARG A 72 -8.08 3.34 16.40
CA ARG A 72 -7.68 2.29 15.45
C ARG A 72 -8.67 2.20 14.30
N LEU A 73 -8.19 2.42 13.09
CA LEU A 73 -8.95 2.23 11.86
C LEU A 73 -8.43 1.00 11.09
N GLU A 74 -9.33 0.07 10.81
CA GLU A 74 -9.08 -1.03 9.87
C GLU A 74 -9.83 -0.77 8.56
N VAL A 75 -9.17 -0.96 7.42
CA VAL A 75 -9.68 -0.70 6.07
C VAL A 75 -9.42 -1.94 5.22
N ASN A 76 -10.47 -2.68 4.89
CA ASN A 76 -10.40 -3.96 4.20
C ASN A 76 -11.23 -3.94 2.90
N ASP A 77 -10.68 -4.38 1.77
CA ASP A 77 -11.37 -4.46 0.46
C ASP A 77 -12.07 -3.13 0.09
N SER A 78 -11.46 -1.99 0.46
CA SER A 78 -12.11 -0.68 0.47
C SER A 78 -11.30 0.40 -0.23
N VAL A 79 -11.99 1.47 -0.67
CA VAL A 79 -11.37 2.68 -1.20
C VAL A 79 -11.62 3.82 -0.21
N VAL A 80 -10.56 4.52 0.21
CA VAL A 80 -10.66 5.75 1.02
C VAL A 80 -10.14 6.90 0.18
N GLU A 81 -11.04 7.82 -0.14
CA GLU A 81 -10.77 9.00 -0.97
C GLU A 81 -10.94 10.26 -0.10
N LEU A 82 -9.89 11.07 -0.02
CA LEU A 82 -9.95 12.40 0.59
C LEU A 82 -10.26 13.43 -0.51
N VAL A 83 -11.26 14.25 -0.29
CA VAL A 83 -11.73 15.31 -1.20
C VAL A 83 -11.49 16.66 -0.53
N GLY A 84 -10.83 17.57 -1.24
CA GLY A 84 -10.71 18.99 -0.85
C GLY A 84 -10.55 19.88 -2.09
N GLU A 85 -10.52 21.19 -1.90
CA GLU A 85 -10.64 22.15 -3.03
C GLU A 85 -9.30 22.47 -3.71
N ALA A 86 -8.16 22.41 -2.99
CA ALA A 86 -6.80 22.58 -3.52
C ALA A 86 -5.83 21.48 -3.07
N ALA A 87 -4.65 21.38 -3.69
CA ALA A 87 -3.58 20.44 -3.32
C ALA A 87 -3.07 20.72 -1.88
N GLY A 88 -2.89 19.66 -1.08
CA GLY A 88 -2.43 19.78 0.32
C GLY A 88 -3.51 20.16 1.35
N ASP A 89 -4.73 20.52 0.93
CA ASP A 89 -5.86 20.85 1.84
C ASP A 89 -6.38 19.66 2.66
N ARG A 90 -5.91 18.43 2.39
CA ARG A 90 -6.46 17.19 2.93
C ARG A 90 -5.34 16.24 3.33
N VAL A 91 -5.42 15.74 4.55
CA VAL A 91 -4.36 14.93 5.15
C VAL A 91 -4.92 13.70 5.85
N ILE A 92 -4.29 12.54 5.65
CA ILE A 92 -4.37 11.44 6.61
C ILE A 92 -3.26 11.67 7.63
N ARG A 93 -3.61 12.03 8.88
CA ARG A 93 -2.66 12.40 9.93
C ARG A 93 -2.76 11.44 11.11
N TRP A 94 -1.63 10.84 11.48
CA TRP A 94 -1.53 10.03 12.69
C TRP A 94 -1.06 10.91 13.87
N ARG A 95 -1.66 10.69 15.03
CA ARG A 95 -1.39 11.34 16.32
C ARG A 95 -1.39 10.30 17.45
N GLY A 96 -0.62 9.23 17.26
CA GLY A 96 -0.57 8.06 18.16
C GLY A 96 -1.62 6.98 17.87
N GLY A 97 -2.50 7.18 16.87
CA GLY A 97 -3.45 6.17 16.41
C GLY A 97 -2.84 5.14 15.47
N ALA A 98 -3.63 4.11 15.10
CA ALA A 98 -3.23 3.04 14.20
C ALA A 98 -4.12 2.94 12.95
N LEU A 99 -3.50 2.73 11.78
CA LEU A 99 -4.15 2.33 10.54
C LEU A 99 -3.74 0.89 10.17
N LEU A 100 -4.69 0.07 9.78
CA LEU A 100 -4.43 -1.21 9.11
C LEU A 100 -5.16 -1.23 7.78
N THR A 101 -4.44 -1.40 6.67
CA THR A 101 -5.02 -1.45 5.33
C THR A 101 -4.74 -2.78 4.65
N ILE A 102 -5.81 -3.46 4.22
CA ILE A 102 -5.76 -4.76 3.55
C ILE A 102 -6.57 -4.65 2.26
N ASP A 103 -5.95 -5.00 1.12
CA ASP A 103 -6.62 -5.06 -0.19
C ASP A 103 -7.34 -3.75 -0.57
N SER A 104 -6.77 -2.63 -0.15
CA SER A 104 -7.46 -1.34 -0.13
C SER A 104 -6.69 -0.28 -0.89
N THR A 105 -7.40 0.77 -1.31
CA THR A 105 -6.82 1.94 -1.97
C THR A 105 -6.99 3.16 -1.07
N LEU A 106 -5.92 3.92 -0.85
CA LEU A 106 -5.94 5.22 -0.18
C LEU A 106 -5.53 6.30 -1.16
N GLY A 107 -6.24 7.42 -1.21
CA GLY A 107 -5.88 8.49 -2.13
C GLY A 107 -6.56 9.83 -1.96
N GLY A 108 -6.05 10.82 -2.69
CA GLY A 108 -6.78 12.03 -3.03
C GLY A 108 -7.76 11.82 -4.20
N THR A 109 -8.54 12.84 -4.52
CA THR A 109 -9.49 12.77 -5.64
C THR A 109 -8.76 12.76 -6.99
N PRO A 110 -9.07 11.80 -7.89
CA PRO A 110 -8.58 11.81 -9.26
C PRO A 110 -9.05 13.06 -10.00
N GLY A 111 -8.21 13.60 -10.87
CA GLY A 111 -8.62 14.71 -11.74
C GLY A 111 -9.70 14.26 -12.71
N THR A 112 -10.61 15.19 -13.05
CA THR A 112 -11.51 15.06 -14.20
C THR A 112 -11.02 15.99 -15.32
N ASP A 113 -11.58 15.87 -16.51
CA ASP A 113 -11.24 16.75 -17.64
C ASP A 113 -11.50 18.24 -17.32
N ASP A 114 -12.42 18.53 -16.38
CA ASP A 114 -12.83 19.87 -15.95
C ASP A 114 -12.22 20.32 -14.60
N ALA A 115 -11.57 19.43 -13.84
CA ALA A 115 -11.02 19.74 -12.51
C ALA A 115 -9.68 19.01 -12.27
N PRO A 116 -8.60 19.72 -11.88
CA PRO A 116 -7.29 19.10 -11.69
C PRO A 116 -7.32 18.06 -10.55
N SER A 117 -6.46 17.05 -10.67
CA SER A 117 -6.21 16.08 -9.61
C SER A 117 -5.88 16.78 -8.30
N ALA A 118 -6.54 16.37 -7.23
CA ALA A 118 -6.40 16.97 -5.91
C ALA A 118 -5.65 15.98 -4.99
N PRO A 119 -4.29 15.96 -5.02
CA PRO A 119 -3.53 14.97 -4.28
C PRO A 119 -3.67 15.17 -2.76
N ALA A 120 -3.78 14.08 -2.02
CA ALA A 120 -3.80 14.07 -0.55
C ALA A 120 -2.38 13.86 0.00
N ASP A 121 -2.12 14.34 1.22
CA ASP A 121 -0.86 14.05 1.91
C ASP A 121 -1.07 13.09 3.08
N LEU A 122 -0.06 12.28 3.37
CA LEU A 122 -0.07 11.35 4.50
C LEU A 122 1.03 11.74 5.49
N LEU A 123 0.65 12.03 6.72
CA LEU A 123 1.56 12.48 7.78
C LEU A 123 1.55 11.47 8.94
N LEU A 124 2.36 10.42 8.79
CA LEU A 124 2.62 9.39 9.79
C LEU A 124 3.72 9.87 10.74
N LEU A 125 3.38 10.85 11.58
CA LEU A 125 4.33 11.53 12.47
C LEU A 125 4.49 10.82 13.83
N ASP A 126 3.42 10.21 14.31
CA ASP A 126 3.31 9.48 15.59
C ASP A 126 2.21 8.43 15.43
N GLY A 127 2.50 7.15 15.70
CA GLY A 127 1.57 6.03 15.56
C GLY A 127 1.95 5.01 14.48
N ASP A 128 1.03 4.10 14.17
CA ASP A 128 1.29 2.90 13.35
C ASP A 128 0.50 2.89 12.03
N TRP A 129 1.13 2.41 10.96
CA TRP A 129 0.44 2.01 9.74
C TRP A 129 0.92 0.64 9.26
N GLY A 130 0.07 -0.38 9.46
CA GLY A 130 0.20 -1.70 8.86
C GLY A 130 -0.45 -1.77 7.48
N THR A 131 0.24 -2.34 6.49
CA THR A 131 -0.26 -2.50 5.11
C THR A 131 -0.15 -3.94 4.60
N THR A 132 -1.16 -4.41 3.87
CA THR A 132 -1.13 -5.63 3.07
C THR A 132 -1.82 -5.38 1.73
N ARG A 133 -1.08 -5.41 0.62
CA ARG A 133 -1.59 -5.16 -0.75
C ARG A 133 -2.38 -3.84 -0.85
N THR A 134 -1.85 -2.78 -0.24
CA THR A 134 -2.46 -1.44 -0.28
C THR A 134 -1.97 -0.66 -1.49
N THR A 135 -2.87 0.00 -2.19
CA THR A 135 -2.53 0.93 -3.28
C THR A 135 -2.63 2.38 -2.80
N LEU A 136 -1.63 3.19 -3.11
CA LEU A 136 -1.68 4.64 -2.99
C LEU A 136 -1.98 5.25 -4.36
N GLN A 137 -2.89 6.22 -4.42
CA GLN A 137 -3.24 6.98 -5.62
C GLN A 137 -3.39 8.47 -5.30
N HIS A 138 -2.96 9.35 -6.21
CA HIS A 138 -3.06 10.80 -6.06
C HIS A 138 -2.55 11.28 -4.68
N ILE A 139 -1.30 10.97 -4.37
CA ILE A 139 -0.63 11.35 -3.11
C ILE A 139 0.47 12.36 -3.40
N GLY A 140 0.43 13.52 -2.73
CA GLY A 140 1.45 14.55 -2.87
C GLY A 140 2.76 14.11 -2.22
N GLU A 141 2.69 13.80 -0.93
CA GLU A 141 3.77 13.22 -0.13
C GLU A 141 3.25 12.24 0.94
N LEU A 142 4.07 11.25 1.27
CA LEU A 142 3.93 10.46 2.50
C LEU A 142 5.13 10.75 3.40
N ARG A 143 4.93 11.48 4.51
CA ARG A 143 5.97 11.67 5.52
C ARG A 143 5.85 10.61 6.61
N VAL A 144 6.98 9.99 6.95
CA VAL A 144 7.11 9.04 8.06
C VAL A 144 8.14 9.57 9.05
N GLY A 145 7.72 9.73 10.31
CA GLY A 145 8.56 10.20 11.41
C GLY A 145 8.57 11.72 11.63
N GLY A 146 9.59 12.17 12.37
CA GLY A 146 9.69 13.51 12.91
C GLY A 146 10.31 13.48 14.31
N ALA A 147 9.73 14.24 15.25
CA ALA A 147 10.09 14.14 16.67
C ALA A 147 9.66 12.77 17.27
N PRO A 148 10.30 12.29 18.35
CA PRO A 148 9.84 11.11 19.08
C PRO A 148 8.37 11.26 19.55
N PRO A 149 7.58 10.17 19.56
CA PRO A 149 8.00 8.78 19.34
C PRO A 149 8.32 8.43 17.87
N GLY A 150 7.80 9.19 16.91
CA GLY A 150 7.89 8.89 15.48
C GLY A 150 6.79 7.93 15.01
N GLY A 151 6.53 7.91 13.71
CA GLY A 151 5.59 7.00 13.09
C GLY A 151 6.24 5.76 12.48
N HIS A 152 5.53 4.63 12.49
CA HIS A 152 6.01 3.34 11.97
C HIS A 152 5.13 2.85 10.82
N LEU A 153 5.71 2.79 9.61
CA LEU A 153 5.09 2.16 8.43
C LEU A 153 5.62 0.73 8.28
N TRP A 154 4.75 -0.27 8.22
CA TRP A 154 5.18 -1.66 8.08
C TRP A 154 4.22 -2.53 7.26
N GLY A 155 4.74 -3.60 6.68
CA GLY A 155 3.94 -4.63 6.02
C GLY A 155 4.38 -4.96 4.61
N THR A 156 3.43 -5.30 3.73
CA THR A 156 3.73 -5.85 2.42
C THR A 156 2.82 -5.36 1.29
N GLY A 157 3.36 -5.29 0.07
CA GLY A 157 2.58 -4.97 -1.13
C GLY A 157 2.06 -3.52 -1.18
N LEU A 158 2.71 -2.57 -0.50
CA LEU A 158 2.39 -1.16 -0.65
C LEU A 158 2.83 -0.70 -2.05
N THR A 159 1.89 -0.20 -2.86
CA THR A 159 2.13 0.11 -4.27
C THR A 159 1.73 1.54 -4.59
N ALA A 160 2.61 2.31 -5.21
CA ALA A 160 2.29 3.62 -5.79
C ALA A 160 1.64 3.47 -7.18
N ARG A 161 0.53 4.15 -7.40
CA ARG A 161 -0.15 4.30 -8.70
C ARG A 161 -0.54 5.77 -8.90
N ASP A 162 -0.64 6.22 -10.14
CA ASP A 162 -1.31 7.47 -10.54
C ASP A 162 -0.99 8.71 -9.68
N GLN A 163 0.12 9.40 -10.00
CA GLN A 163 0.56 10.63 -9.33
C GLN A 163 0.79 10.46 -7.81
N VAL A 164 1.76 9.62 -7.44
CA VAL A 164 2.21 9.47 -6.05
C VAL A 164 3.64 9.98 -5.93
N GLY A 165 3.86 10.92 -5.01
CA GLY A 165 5.18 11.43 -4.63
C GLY A 165 6.00 10.45 -3.78
N PRO A 166 7.21 10.85 -3.36
CA PRO A 166 8.07 10.01 -2.54
C PRO A 166 7.53 9.79 -1.12
N VAL A 167 7.99 8.70 -0.52
CA VAL A 167 7.91 8.44 0.92
C VAL A 167 9.11 9.11 1.59
N LEU A 168 8.88 10.19 2.32
CA LEU A 168 9.90 10.97 3.01
C LEU A 168 10.11 10.45 4.44
N LEU A 169 11.26 9.84 4.70
CA LEU A 169 11.65 9.33 6.02
C LEU A 169 12.44 10.38 6.81
N SER A 170 12.06 10.64 8.06
CA SER A 170 12.70 11.66 8.91
C SER A 170 12.76 11.28 10.40
N GLY A 171 13.78 11.80 11.09
CA GLY A 171 13.86 11.79 12.57
C GLY A 171 13.69 10.40 13.19
N ALA A 172 12.69 10.25 14.07
CA ALA A 172 12.37 9.00 14.76
C ALA A 172 11.49 8.02 13.93
N GLY A 173 11.24 8.30 12.65
CA GLY A 173 10.41 7.44 11.79
C GLY A 173 11.02 6.08 11.49
N ARG A 174 10.16 5.09 11.23
CA ARG A 174 10.57 3.72 10.88
C ARG A 174 9.76 3.19 9.70
N ILE A 175 10.42 2.48 8.79
CA ILE A 175 9.79 1.81 7.64
C ILE A 175 10.29 0.35 7.55
N ASP A 176 9.38 -0.61 7.66
CA ASP A 176 9.63 -2.05 7.45
C ASP A 176 8.70 -2.60 6.35
N LEU A 177 9.03 -2.33 5.09
CA LEU A 177 8.24 -2.75 3.93
C LEU A 177 8.89 -3.92 3.18
N VAL A 178 8.07 -4.89 2.76
CA VAL A 178 8.46 -6.07 1.97
C VAL A 178 7.61 -6.14 0.70
N ASP A 179 8.20 -6.53 -0.43
CA ASP A 179 7.49 -6.66 -1.73
C ASP A 179 6.63 -5.44 -2.11
N SER A 180 7.17 -4.24 -1.85
CA SER A 180 6.47 -2.95 -2.02
C SER A 180 7.11 -2.12 -3.13
N ASP A 181 6.29 -1.41 -3.89
CA ASP A 181 6.66 -0.57 -5.03
C ASP A 181 6.36 0.90 -4.70
N VAL A 182 7.23 1.48 -3.87
CA VAL A 182 7.21 2.89 -3.46
C VAL A 182 8.65 3.45 -3.41
N ARG A 183 8.83 4.72 -3.76
CA ARG A 183 10.13 5.39 -3.72
C ARG A 183 10.36 6.02 -2.34
N ILE A 184 11.32 5.52 -1.58
CA ILE A 184 11.68 6.07 -0.26
C ILE A 184 12.88 7.02 -0.40
N GLU A 185 12.78 8.19 0.20
CA GLU A 185 13.80 9.24 0.22
C GLU A 185 14.00 9.77 1.66
N PRO A 186 15.20 10.24 2.03
CA PRO A 186 15.36 11.03 3.24
C PRO A 186 14.62 12.36 3.08
N ALA A 187 13.95 12.81 4.14
CA ALA A 187 13.42 14.18 4.19
C ALA A 187 14.59 15.20 4.19
N PRO A 188 14.39 16.40 3.60
CA PRO A 188 15.37 17.49 3.61
C PRO A 188 15.52 18.16 4.98
#